data_AF-A0A093HKT8-F1
#
_entry.id   AF-A0A093HKT8-F1
#
_cell.length_a   1.000
_cell.length_b   1.000
_cell.length_c   1.000
_cell.angle_alpha   90.00
_cell.angle_beta   90.00
_cell.angle_gamma   90.00
#
_symmetry.space_group_name_H-M   'P 1'
#
loop_
_entity.id
_entity.type
_entity.pdbx_description
1 polymer ?
#
loop_
_entity_poly.entity_id
_entity_poly.type
_entity_poly.pdbx_seq_one_letter_code
_entity_poly.pdbx_strand_id
1 'polypeptide(L)'
;MLFEAGGYLDSVTYTYESIGHIILYSNYSPCNEADHCCISKIYNFLIKHPEVTLCIYFSQLYHTEDSFPTAMWNREALRSLSSLWPHVTLYPLSGGIRHYLLCNFVYGIPRSTLYHPALPSRTLQDQ
;
A
#
# COMPACT_ATOMS: atom_id res chain seq x y z
N MET A 1 5.16 -10.62 9.97
CA MET A 1 4.19 -9.96 10.89
C MET A 1 2.81 -9.69 10.28
N LEU A 2 2.66 -9.09 9.09
CA LEU A 2 1.33 -8.82 8.51
C LEU A 2 0.78 -9.96 7.62
N PHE A 3 1.48 -10.28 6.53
CA PHE A 3 1.09 -11.27 5.50
C PHE A 3 1.80 -12.63 5.62
N GLU A 4 2.53 -12.87 6.72
CA GLU A 4 3.17 -14.17 6.94
C GLU A 4 2.13 -15.23 7.32
N ALA A 5 2.45 -16.50 7.07
CA ALA A 5 1.65 -17.61 7.59
C ALA A 5 1.61 -17.55 9.12
N GLY A 6 0.41 -17.61 9.71
CA GLY A 6 0.19 -17.35 11.13
C GLY A 6 0.41 -15.89 11.57
N GLY A 7 0.62 -14.98 10.62
CA GLY A 7 0.68 -13.54 10.86
C GLY A 7 -0.69 -12.93 11.10
N TYR A 8 -0.73 -11.62 11.37
CA TYR A 8 -1.95 -10.94 11.81
C TYR A 8 -3.13 -11.12 10.85
N LEU A 9 -2.95 -10.83 9.54
CA LEU A 9 -4.06 -10.95 8.59
C LEU A 9 -4.48 -12.40 8.39
N ASP A 10 -3.52 -13.33 8.38
CA ASP A 10 -3.83 -14.76 8.27
C ASP A 10 -4.68 -15.26 9.44
N SER A 11 -4.31 -14.89 10.67
CA SER A 11 -5.08 -15.26 11.88
C SER A 11 -6.45 -14.60 11.93
N VAL A 12 -6.55 -13.32 11.58
CA VAL A 12 -7.81 -12.57 11.63
C VAL A 12 -8.79 -13.07 10.57
N THR A 13 -8.34 -13.28 9.34
CA THR A 13 -9.20 -13.84 8.29
C THR A 13 -9.64 -15.26 8.61
N TYR A 14 -8.74 -16.09 9.15
CA TYR A 14 -9.10 -17.46 9.58
C TYR A 14 -10.12 -17.47 10.73
N THR A 15 -10.01 -16.54 11.68
CA THR A 15 -10.90 -16.46 12.84
C THR A 15 -12.27 -15.89 12.47
N TYR A 16 -12.31 -14.98 11.50
CA TYR A 16 -13.51 -14.25 11.11
C TYR A 16 -13.79 -14.45 9.61
N GLU A 17 -14.52 -15.53 9.29
CA GLU A 17 -14.91 -15.91 7.92
C GLU A 17 -15.68 -14.80 7.17
N SER A 18 -16.20 -13.78 7.87
CA SER A 18 -16.91 -12.65 7.26
C SER A 18 -16.01 -11.59 6.62
N ILE A 19 -14.69 -11.67 6.81
CA ILE A 19 -13.76 -10.67 6.26
C ILE A 19 -13.55 -10.93 4.77
N GLY A 20 -14.31 -10.23 3.93
CA GLY A 20 -14.18 -10.31 2.47
C GLY A 20 -13.39 -9.17 1.82
N HIS A 21 -13.09 -8.08 2.55
CA HIS A 21 -12.40 -6.92 1.98
C HIS A 21 -11.46 -6.25 2.98
N ILE A 22 -10.22 -6.06 2.55
CA ILE A 22 -9.14 -5.46 3.35
C ILE A 22 -8.61 -4.24 2.61
N ILE A 23 -8.54 -3.10 3.29
CA ILE A 23 -7.91 -1.88 2.78
C ILE A 23 -6.65 -1.60 3.60
N LEU A 24 -5.50 -1.49 2.92
CA LEU A 24 -4.22 -1.14 3.51
C LEU A 24 -3.78 0.24 3.04
N TYR A 25 -3.28 1.04 3.96
CA TYR A 25 -2.67 2.33 3.70
C TYR A 25 -1.20 2.26 4.11
N SER A 26 -0.28 2.48 3.18
CA SER A 26 1.15 2.42 3.40
C SER A 26 1.87 3.68 2.87
N ASN A 27 3.08 3.92 3.36
CA ASN A 27 3.94 4.94 2.77
C ASN A 27 4.46 4.48 1.40
N TYR A 28 4.89 3.23 1.31
CA TYR A 28 5.53 2.66 0.13
C TYR A 28 4.71 1.54 -0.51
N SER A 29 4.82 1.39 -1.83
CA SER A 29 4.28 0.23 -2.56
C SER A 29 4.96 -1.07 -2.09
N PRO A 30 4.28 -2.24 -2.17
CA PRO A 30 4.91 -3.51 -1.79
C PRO A 30 6.11 -3.81 -2.69
N CYS A 31 7.18 -4.35 -2.09
CA CYS A 31 8.43 -4.66 -2.78
C CYS A 31 8.56 -6.14 -3.14
N ASN A 32 9.46 -6.43 -4.08
CA ASN A 32 9.84 -7.77 -4.52
C ASN A 32 11.32 -8.08 -4.26
N GLU A 33 11.90 -7.42 -3.25
CA GLU A 33 13.29 -7.62 -2.86
C GLU A 33 13.43 -8.87 -1.99
N ALA A 34 14.52 -9.64 -2.15
CA ALA A 34 14.69 -10.96 -1.54
C ALA A 34 14.64 -10.93 0.01
N ASP A 35 15.09 -9.84 0.62
CA ASP A 35 15.12 -9.71 2.09
C ASP A 35 13.73 -9.45 2.68
N HIS A 36 12.80 -8.92 1.89
CA HIS A 36 11.47 -8.51 2.36
C HIS A 36 10.35 -9.41 1.82
N CYS A 37 10.43 -9.77 0.53
CA CYS A 37 9.49 -10.62 -0.21
C CYS A 37 8.02 -10.24 0.01
N CYS A 38 7.71 -8.94 0.09
CA CYS A 38 6.37 -8.45 0.41
C CYS A 38 5.32 -8.98 -0.57
N ILE A 39 5.61 -8.92 -1.88
CA ILE A 39 4.69 -9.39 -2.91
C ILE A 39 4.47 -10.90 -2.82
N SER A 40 5.52 -11.71 -2.60
CA SER A 40 5.36 -13.16 -2.40
C SER A 40 4.51 -13.49 -1.18
N LYS A 41 4.67 -12.74 -0.07
CA LYS A 41 3.83 -12.91 1.13
C LYS A 41 2.37 -12.56 0.84
N ILE A 42 2.12 -11.49 0.08
CA ILE A 42 0.76 -11.12 -0.37
C ILE A 42 0.13 -12.22 -1.22
N TYR A 43 0.86 -12.77 -2.20
CA TYR A 43 0.37 -13.89 -3.01
C TYR A 43 -0.02 -15.10 -2.17
N ASN A 44 0.86 -15.50 -1.25
CA ASN A 44 0.59 -16.65 -0.38
C ASN A 44 -0.66 -16.43 0.48
N PHE A 45 -0.88 -15.21 0.98
CA PHE A 45 -2.09 -14.84 1.70
C PHE A 45 -3.35 -14.94 0.81
N LEU A 46 -3.31 -14.39 -0.41
CA LEU A 46 -4.45 -14.40 -1.33
C LEU A 46 -4.79 -15.81 -1.84
N ILE A 47 -3.79 -16.69 -2.02
CA ILE A 47 -4.01 -18.09 -2.37
C ILE A 47 -4.72 -18.83 -1.23
N LYS A 48 -4.36 -18.51 0.02
CA LYS A 48 -4.94 -19.14 1.20
C LYS A 48 -6.36 -18.66 1.50
N HIS A 49 -6.66 -17.40 1.20
CA HIS A 49 -7.96 -16.74 1.47
C HIS A 49 -8.55 -16.16 0.17
N PRO A 50 -9.03 -17.02 -0.76
CA PRO A 50 -9.46 -16.61 -2.10
C PRO A 50 -10.69 -15.68 -2.11
N GLU A 51 -11.50 -15.71 -1.04
CA GLU A 51 -12.65 -14.83 -0.85
C GLU A 51 -12.29 -13.40 -0.45
N VAL A 52 -11.03 -13.15 -0.07
CA VAL A 52 -10.56 -11.83 0.34
C VAL A 52 -10.18 -10.98 -0.86
N THR A 53 -10.74 -9.79 -0.91
CA THR A 53 -10.30 -8.71 -1.79
C THR A 53 -9.35 -7.76 -1.04
N LEU A 54 -8.27 -7.34 -1.69
CA LEU A 54 -7.22 -6.53 -1.10
C LEU A 54 -7.03 -5.23 -1.88
N CYS A 55 -7.23 -4.10 -1.21
CA CYS A 55 -6.96 -2.77 -1.74
C CYS A 55 -5.76 -2.16 -1.02
N ILE A 56 -4.72 -1.77 -1.76
CA ILE A 56 -3.51 -1.15 -1.20
C ILE A 56 -3.36 0.26 -1.74
N TYR A 57 -3.43 1.23 -0.84
CA TYR A 57 -3.10 2.62 -1.11
C TYR A 57 -1.69 2.93 -0.61
N PHE A 58 -0.83 3.48 -1.47
CA PHE A 58 0.54 3.84 -1.12
C PHE A 58 0.87 5.30 -1.43
N SER A 59 1.73 5.94 -0.64
CA SER A 59 2.14 7.33 -0.89
C SER A 59 3.18 7.44 -2.00
N GLN A 60 4.11 6.49 -2.07
CA GLN A 60 5.29 6.51 -2.94
C GLN A 60 5.57 5.11 -3.48
N LEU A 61 6.13 5.04 -4.68
CA LEU A 61 6.65 3.78 -5.20
C LEU A 61 7.97 3.43 -4.50
N TYR A 62 8.14 2.17 -4.13
CA TYR A 62 9.35 1.69 -3.49
C TYR A 62 10.36 1.20 -4.51
N HIS A 63 11.52 1.87 -4.60
CA HIS A 63 12.66 1.44 -5.42
C HIS A 63 12.24 1.02 -6.83
N THR A 64 11.46 1.87 -7.52
CA THR A 64 11.03 1.67 -8.91
C THR A 64 11.70 2.66 -9.86
N GLU A 65 12.79 3.30 -9.45
CA GLU A 65 13.56 4.26 -10.26
C GLU A 65 14.82 3.56 -10.78
N ASP A 66 15.30 3.90 -11.97
CA ASP A 66 16.44 3.18 -12.59
C ASP A 66 17.76 3.30 -11.81
N SER A 67 17.81 4.19 -10.82
CA SER A 67 18.90 4.29 -9.83
C SER A 67 19.00 3.07 -8.91
N PHE A 68 17.93 2.29 -8.76
CA PHE A 68 17.90 1.11 -7.89
C PHE A 68 18.15 -0.17 -8.67
N PRO A 69 19.07 -1.06 -8.22
CA PRO A 69 19.32 -2.35 -8.87
C PRO A 69 18.08 -3.25 -9.01
N THR A 70 17.12 -3.10 -8.10
CA THR A 70 15.89 -3.91 -8.00
C THR A 70 14.70 -3.30 -8.75
N ALA A 71 14.87 -2.16 -9.43
CA ALA A 71 13.77 -1.39 -9.98
C ALA A 71 12.92 -2.14 -11.01
N MET A 72 13.57 -2.87 -11.92
CA MET A 72 12.87 -3.68 -12.91
C MET A 72 12.00 -4.75 -12.25
N TRP A 73 12.53 -5.44 -11.23
CA TRP A 73 11.82 -6.48 -10.49
C TRP A 73 10.64 -5.93 -9.68
N ASN A 74 10.81 -4.78 -9.02
CA ASN A 74 9.72 -4.15 -8.27
C ASN A 74 8.59 -3.71 -9.20
N ARG A 75 8.91 -3.08 -10.35
CA ARG A 75 7.89 -2.69 -11.33
C ARG A 75 7.13 -3.89 -11.88
N GLU A 76 7.83 -4.96 -12.24
CA GLU A 76 7.21 -6.14 -12.81
C GLU A 76 6.33 -6.87 -11.81
N ALA A 77 6.79 -6.99 -10.56
CA ALA A 77 6.01 -7.60 -9.50
C ALA A 77 4.75 -6.78 -9.16
N LEU A 78 4.84 -5.44 -9.17
CA LEU A 78 3.66 -4.57 -9.02
C LEU A 78 2.66 -4.75 -10.16
N ARG A 79 3.12 -4.90 -11.41
CA ARG A 79 2.26 -5.22 -12.55
C ARG A 79 1.58 -6.56 -12.37
N SER A 80 2.34 -7.59 -12.02
CA SER A 80 1.82 -8.94 -11.76
C SER A 80 0.79 -8.95 -10.63
N LEU A 81 1.01 -8.17 -9.57
CA LEU A 81 0.05 -8.05 -8.48
C LEU A 81 -1.21 -7.31 -8.94
N SER A 82 -1.07 -6.25 -9.74
CA SER A 82 -2.21 -5.49 -10.30
C SER A 82 -3.05 -6.28 -11.30
N SER A 83 -2.48 -7.29 -11.98
CA SER A 83 -3.23 -8.14 -12.91
C SER A 83 -4.23 -9.07 -12.22
N LEU A 84 -4.19 -9.16 -10.88
CA LEU A 84 -5.19 -9.88 -10.09
C LEU A 84 -6.49 -9.11 -9.90
N TRP A 85 -6.66 -7.96 -10.54
CA TRP A 85 -7.94 -7.23 -10.54
C TRP A 85 -9.10 -8.19 -10.93
N PRO A 86 -10.26 -8.15 -10.24
CA PRO A 86 -10.66 -7.20 -9.20
C PRO A 86 -10.22 -7.57 -7.77
N HIS A 87 -9.58 -8.72 -7.57
CA HIS A 87 -9.21 -9.22 -6.24
C HIS A 87 -8.13 -8.39 -5.57
N VAL A 88 -7.23 -7.80 -6.37
CA VAL A 88 -6.23 -6.85 -5.86
C VAL A 88 -6.31 -5.53 -6.60
N THR A 89 -6.27 -4.45 -5.84
CA THR A 89 -6.14 -3.09 -6.38
C THR A 89 -4.98 -2.36 -5.73
N LEU A 90 -4.20 -1.66 -6.55
CA LEU A 90 -3.05 -0.87 -6.14
C LEU A 90 -3.27 0.57 -6.58
N TYR A 91 -3.29 1.51 -5.63
CA TYR A 91 -3.54 2.91 -5.91
C TYR A 91 -2.53 3.83 -5.24
N PRO A 92 -1.98 4.82 -5.97
CA PRO A 92 -1.29 5.91 -5.31
C PRO A 92 -2.29 6.73 -4.48
N LEU A 93 -1.87 7.19 -3.30
CA LEU A 93 -2.68 8.01 -2.43
C LEU A 93 -2.99 9.36 -3.09
N SER A 94 -4.27 9.64 -3.27
CA SER A 94 -4.77 10.92 -3.74
C SER A 94 -5.08 11.88 -2.58
N GLY A 95 -5.23 13.17 -2.87
CA GLY A 95 -5.50 14.20 -1.86
C GLY A 95 -6.74 13.92 -1.01
N GLY A 96 -7.82 13.39 -1.60
CA GLY A 96 -9.04 13.05 -0.86
C GLY A 96 -8.83 11.93 0.17
N ILE A 97 -8.09 10.89 -0.20
CA ILE A 97 -7.77 9.78 0.71
C ILE A 97 -6.81 10.24 1.80
N ARG A 98 -5.84 11.11 1.46
CA ARG A 98 -4.94 11.70 2.46
C ARG A 98 -5.72 12.44 3.57
N HIS A 99 -6.73 13.23 3.22
CA HIS A 99 -7.59 13.87 4.21
C HIS A 99 -8.32 12.85 5.09
N TYR A 100 -8.88 11.80 4.48
CA TYR A 100 -9.51 10.70 5.24
C TYR A 100 -8.53 10.06 6.25
N LEU A 101 -7.28 9.82 5.85
CA LEU A 101 -6.27 9.25 6.75
C LEU A 101 -5.92 10.17 7.91
N LEU A 102 -5.72 11.47 7.64
CA LEU A 102 -5.43 12.45 8.69
C LEU A 102 -6.56 12.51 9.72
N CYS A 103 -7.82 12.44 9.30
CA CYS A 103 -8.97 12.51 10.20
C CYS A 103 -9.20 11.24 11.04
N ASN A 104 -8.85 10.06 10.52
CA ASN A 104 -9.20 8.78 11.16
C ASN A 104 -8.03 8.07 11.82
N PHE A 105 -6.79 8.32 11.38
CA PHE A 105 -5.61 7.58 11.87
C PHE A 105 -4.58 8.46 12.57
N VAL A 106 -4.70 9.79 12.53
CA VAL A 106 -3.72 10.70 13.15
C VAL A 106 -4.37 11.49 14.28
N TYR A 107 -3.77 11.40 15.47
CA TYR A 107 -4.21 12.17 16.63
C TYR A 107 -3.57 13.57 16.66
N GLY A 108 -4.31 14.55 17.17
CA GLY A 108 -3.76 15.89 17.46
C GLY A 108 -3.61 16.82 16.26
N ILE A 109 -4.26 16.53 15.12
CA ILE A 109 -4.23 17.43 13.96
C ILE A 109 -5.18 18.62 14.19
N PRO A 110 -4.69 19.88 14.16
CA PRO A 110 -5.55 21.05 14.14
C PRO A 110 -6.45 21.04 12.91
N ARG A 111 -7.74 21.36 13.08
CA ARG A 111 -8.68 21.43 11.95
C ARG A 111 -8.18 22.32 10.80
N SER A 112 -7.42 23.37 11.09
CA SER A 112 -6.83 24.26 10.07
C SER A 112 -5.87 23.55 9.10
N THR A 113 -5.15 22.51 9.54
CA THR A 113 -4.21 21.75 8.71
C THR A 113 -4.92 20.83 7.71
N LEU A 114 -6.21 20.55 7.93
CA LEU A 114 -7.03 19.72 7.04
C LEU A 114 -7.55 20.51 5.82
N TYR A 115 -7.65 21.84 5.94
CA TYR A 115 -8.17 22.73 4.87
C TYR A 115 -7.09 23.34 3.98
N HIS A 116 -5.82 23.28 4.39
CA HIS A 116 -4.68 23.76 3.61
C HIS A 116 -3.64 22.65 3.48
N PRO A 117 -3.75 21.77 2.46
CA PRO A 117 -2.59 20.97 2.08
C PRO A 117 -1.50 21.98 1.71
N ALA A 118 -0.38 21.97 2.43
CA ALA A 118 0.76 22.79 2.09
C ALA A 118 1.06 22.59 0.60
N LEU A 119 0.85 23.64 -0.20
CA LEU A 119 1.28 23.63 -1.59
C LEU A 119 2.77 23.31 -1.56
N PRO A 120 3.26 22.40 -2.44
CA PRO A 120 4.70 22.25 -2.59
C PRO A 120 5.23 23.65 -2.86
N SER A 121 6.15 24.12 -2.00
CA SER A 121 6.92 25.32 -2.31
C SER A 121 7.52 25.08 -3.68
N ARG A 122 7.03 25.80 -4.70
CA ARG A 122 7.69 25.85 -5.99
C ARG A 122 9.08 26.37 -5.68
N THR A 123 10.07 25.48 -5.68
CA THR A 123 11.46 25.87 -5.73
C THR A 123 11.61 26.71 -6.99
N LEU A 124 11.65 28.02 -6.78
CA LEU A 124 12.11 28.98 -7.76
C LEU A 124 13.60 28.68 -7.96
N GLN A 125 13.91 27.78 -8.89
CA GLN A 125 15.23 27.73 -9.51
C GLN A 125 15.10 28.39 -10.87
N ASP A 126 15.08 29.71 -10.85
CA ASP A 126 15.68 30.52 -11.90
C ASP A 126 17.00 31.04 -11.34
N GLN A 127 18.11 30.43 -11.75
CA GLN A 127 19.37 31.10 -12.09
C GLN A 127 20.35 30.13 -12.72
#